data_AF-A0A1Q7U9P2-F1
#
_entry.id   AF-A0A1Q7U9P2-F1
#
_cell.length_a   1.000
_cell.length_b   1.000
_cell.length_c   1.000
_cell.angle_alpha   90.00
_cell.angle_beta   90.00
_cell.angle_gamma   90.00
#
_symmetry.space_group_name_H-M   'P 1'
#
loop_
_entity.id
_entity.type
_entity.pdbx_description
1 polymer ?
#
loop_
_entity_poly.entity_id
_entity_poly.type
_entity_poly.pdbx_seq_one_letter_code
_entity_poly.pdbx_strand_id
1 'polypeptide(L)'
;MQDLFSTRDAYRGPLLFLRFGSRGNELAWKYRRWESLEAFQRIQKRWATAALVLFLAFAIPVLVVFPLAVAFVLRRLASLL
;
A
#
# COMPACT_ATOMS: atom_id res chain seq x y z
N MET A 1 -11.85 -7.96 -19.17
CA MET A 1 -10.86 -8.00 -18.07
C MET A 1 -9.66 -8.89 -18.39
N GLN A 2 -9.83 -9.97 -19.16
CA GLN A 2 -8.73 -10.85 -19.59
C GLN A 2 -7.76 -10.17 -20.58
N ASP A 3 -8.23 -9.23 -21.41
CA ASP A 3 -7.35 -8.50 -22.36
C ASP A 3 -6.49 -7.40 -21.71
N LEU A 4 -6.70 -7.09 -20.42
CA LEU A 4 -6.07 -5.96 -19.72
C LEU A 4 -4.66 -6.28 -19.19
N PHE A 5 -4.23 -7.53 -19.27
CA PHE A 5 -2.93 -8.03 -18.80
C PHE A 5 -2.08 -8.60 -19.96
N SER A 6 -2.28 -8.06 -21.17
CA SER A 6 -1.45 -8.39 -22.33
C SER A 6 -0.06 -7.72 -22.22
N THR A 7 0.98 -8.39 -22.71
CA THR A 7 2.40 -7.99 -22.60
C THR A 7 2.75 -6.62 -23.17
N ARG A 8 1.84 -5.98 -23.93
CA ARG A 8 1.98 -4.61 -24.46
C ARG A 8 1.64 -3.50 -23.46
N ASP A 9 0.94 -3.81 -22.37
CA ASP A 9 0.46 -2.82 -21.38
C ASP A 9 1.39 -2.67 -20.15
N ALA A 10 2.59 -3.26 -20.16
CA ALA A 10 3.54 -3.21 -19.03
C ALA A 10 3.84 -1.77 -18.56
N TYR A 11 3.96 -0.82 -19.49
CA TYR A 11 4.19 0.60 -19.19
C TYR A 11 2.95 1.32 -18.64
N ARG A 12 1.76 0.75 -18.83
CA ARG A 12 0.50 1.24 -18.27
C ARG A 12 0.24 0.68 -16.88
N GLY A 13 1.01 -0.31 -16.42
CA GLY A 13 0.89 -0.95 -15.11
C GLY A 13 0.76 0.05 -13.94
N PRO A 14 1.66 1.04 -13.81
CA PRO A 14 1.55 2.06 -12.75
C PRO A 14 0.28 2.92 -12.87
N LEU A 15 -0.08 3.32 -14.09
CA LEU A 15 -1.30 4.10 -14.36
C LEU A 15 -2.57 3.28 -14.09
N LEU A 16 -2.56 1.99 -14.41
CA LEU A 16 -3.60 1.04 -14.06
C LEU A 16 -3.73 0.94 -12.55
N PHE A 17 -2.62 0.78 -11.83
CA PHE A 17 -2.61 0.66 -10.38
C PHE A 17 -3.24 1.90 -9.71
N LEU A 18 -2.91 3.10 -10.20
CA LEU A 18 -3.51 4.36 -9.75
C LEU A 18 -4.99 4.47 -10.13
N ARG A 19 -5.37 4.03 -11.33
CA ARG A 19 -6.76 4.06 -11.81
C ARG A 19 -7.66 3.07 -11.06
N PHE A 20 -7.15 1.89 -10.74
CA PHE A 20 -7.87 0.88 -9.96
C PHE A 20 -7.85 1.19 -8.46
N GLY A 21 -6.76 1.77 -7.95
CA GLY A 21 -6.68 2.27 -6.58
C GLY A 21 -7.66 3.42 -6.32
N SER A 22 -7.70 4.42 -7.20
CA SER A 22 -8.64 5.55 -7.06
C SER A 22 -10.11 5.14 -7.17
N ARG A 23 -10.41 4.10 -7.96
CA ARG A 23 -11.77 3.54 -8.12
C ARG A 23 -12.04 2.32 -7.25
N GLY A 24 -11.16 1.97 -6.32
CA GLY A 24 -11.30 0.77 -5.49
C GLY A 24 -12.61 0.74 -4.71
N ASN A 25 -13.01 1.89 -4.15
CA ASN A 25 -14.28 2.04 -3.44
C ASN A 25 -15.48 1.92 -4.38
N GLU A 26 -15.43 2.51 -5.57
CA GLU A 26 -16.52 2.45 -6.54
C GLU A 26 -16.73 1.02 -7.06
N LEU A 27 -15.63 0.30 -7.31
CA LEU A 27 -15.63 -1.12 -7.68
C LEU A 27 -16.17 -1.97 -6.52
N ALA A 28 -15.66 -1.79 -5.30
CA ALA A 28 -16.15 -2.53 -4.13
C ALA A 28 -17.64 -2.29 -3.86
N TRP A 29 -18.14 -1.07 -4.12
CA TRP A 29 -19.55 -0.73 -4.03
C TRP A 29 -20.39 -1.44 -5.11
N LYS A 30 -19.95 -1.42 -6.37
CA LYS A 30 -20.69 -2.00 -7.52
C LYS A 30 -20.74 -3.54 -7.53
N TYR A 31 -19.67 -4.21 -7.09
CA TYR A 31 -19.54 -5.67 -7.24
C TYR A 31 -20.03 -6.48 -6.03
N ARG A 32 -20.44 -5.84 -4.93
CA ARG A 32 -21.01 -6.51 -3.75
C ARG A 32 -22.41 -5.99 -3.48
N ARG A 33 -23.29 -6.85 -2.95
CA ARG A 33 -24.56 -6.39 -2.38
C ARG A 33 -24.28 -5.89 -0.95
N TRP A 34 -24.60 -4.63 -0.70
CA TRP A 34 -24.48 -3.99 0.60
C TRP A 34 -25.88 -3.70 1.13
N GLU A 35 -26.09 -3.93 2.43
CA GLU A 35 -27.39 -3.69 3.07
C GLU A 35 -27.68 -2.19 3.23
N SER A 36 -26.64 -1.38 3.43
CA SER A 36 -26.74 0.07 3.51
C SER A 36 -25.39 0.74 3.21
N LEU A 37 -25.42 2.06 2.99
CA LEU A 37 -24.21 2.86 2.80
C LEU A 37 -23.33 2.87 4.06
N GLU A 38 -23.93 2.88 5.25
CA GLU A 38 -23.23 2.87 6.53
C GLU A 38 -22.48 1.55 6.74
N ALA A 39 -23.08 0.41 6.37
CA ALA A 39 -22.44 -0.90 6.43
C ALA A 39 -21.18 -0.96 5.55
N PHE A 40 -21.27 -0.41 4.33
CA PHE A 40 -20.13 -0.29 3.43
C PHE A 40 -19.03 0.61 3.99
N GLN A 41 -19.38 1.81 4.44
CA GLN A 41 -18.40 2.77 4.99
C GLN A 41 -17.68 2.21 6.21
N ARG A 42 -18.38 1.47 7.08
CA ARG A 42 -17.79 0.83 8.25
C ARG A 42 -16.71 -0.18 7.86
N ILE A 43 -17.00 -1.00 6.84
CA ILE A 43 -16.05 -1.99 6.32
C ILE A 43 -14.87 -1.29 5.62
N GLN A 44 -15.13 -0.29 4.78
CA GLN A 44 -14.07 0.48 4.11
C GLN A 44 -13.13 1.16 5.09
N LYS A 45 -13.66 1.77 6.17
CA LYS A 45 -12.82 2.35 7.23
C LYS A 45 -11.92 1.29 7.88
N ARG A 46 -12.45 0.09 8.17
CA ARG A 46 -11.65 -1.01 8.76
C ARG A 46 -10.53 -1.47 7.83
N TRP A 47 -10.80 -1.61 6.53
CA TRP A 47 -9.79 -1.95 5.53
C TRP A 47 -8.76 -0.82 5.35
N ALA A 48 -9.18 0.44 5.36
CA ALA A 48 -8.27 1.58 5.30
C ALA A 48 -7.34 1.63 6.52
N THR A 49 -7.86 1.40 7.72
CA THR A 49 -7.04 1.29 8.94
C THR A 49 -6.07 0.11 8.85
N ALA A 50 -6.52 -1.06 8.40
CA ALA A 50 -5.64 -2.23 8.23
C ALA A 50 -4.50 -1.95 7.22
N ALA A 51 -4.83 -1.32 6.09
CA ALA A 51 -3.84 -0.93 5.08
C ALA A 51 -2.83 0.08 5.62
N LEU A 52 -3.29 1.07 6.40
CA LEU A 52 -2.41 2.05 7.04
C LEU A 52 -1.47 1.40 8.05
N VAL A 53 -2.00 0.53 8.91
CA VAL A 53 -1.19 -0.21 9.90
C VAL A 53 -0.13 -1.06 9.20
N LEU A 54 -0.52 -1.79 8.15
CA LEU A 54 0.41 -2.61 7.38
C LEU A 54 1.48 -1.74 6.70
N PHE A 55 1.07 -0.63 6.08
CA PHE A 55 1.99 0.31 5.45
C PHE A 55 3.02 0.85 6.44
N LEU A 56 2.59 1.32 7.62
CA LEU A 56 3.49 1.83 8.64
C LEU A 56 4.43 0.75 9.19
N ALA A 57 3.93 -0.48 9.37
CA ALA A 57 4.72 -1.61 9.84
C ALA A 57 5.91 -1.93 8.91
N PHE A 58 5.78 -1.68 7.60
CA PHE A 58 6.88 -1.86 6.65
C PHE A 58 7.68 -0.58 6.35
N ALA A 59 7.01 0.57 6.28
CA ALA A 59 7.66 1.84 5.96
C ALA A 59 8.61 2.28 7.08
N ILE A 60 8.25 2.11 8.35
CA ILE A 60 9.08 2.56 9.49
C ILE A 60 10.42 1.81 9.55
N PRO A 61 10.47 0.46 9.47
CA PRO A 61 11.74 -0.26 9.45
C PRO A 61 12.67 0.19 8.32
N VAL A 62 12.12 0.39 7.11
CA VAL A 62 12.91 0.75 5.93
C VAL A 62 13.41 2.19 6.00
N LEU A 63 12.55 3.13 6.37
CA LEU A 63 12.87 4.56 6.32
C LEU A 63 13.57 5.08 7.56
N VAL A 64 13.42 4.42 8.71
CA VAL A 64 13.92 4.92 10.00
C VAL A 64 14.87 3.91 10.65
N VAL A 65 14.42 2.68 10.91
CA VAL A 65 15.21 1.72 11.70
C VAL A 65 16.48 1.33 10.97
N PHE A 66 16.38 1.00 9.68
CA PHE A 66 17.53 0.57 8.89
C PHE A 66 18.60 1.66 8.76
N PRO A 67 18.28 2.92 8.37
CA PRO A 67 19.28 4.00 8.34
C PRO A 67 19.92 4.28 9.70
N LEU A 68 19.14 4.25 10.78
CA LEU A 68 19.69 4.46 12.13
C LEU A 68 20.63 3.32 12.55
N ALA A 69 20.28 2.07 12.25
CA ALA A 69 21.15 0.92 12.49
C ALA A 69 22.45 1.03 11.70
N VAL A 70 22.38 1.41 10.43
CA VAL A 70 23.56 1.64 9.59
C VAL A 70 24.43 2.76 10.18
N ALA A 71 23.84 3.91 10.51
CA ALA A 71 24.57 5.03 11.12
C ALA A 71 25.24 4.64 12.44
N PHE A 72 24.55 3.86 13.28
CA PHE A 72 25.09 3.33 14.53
C PHE A 72 26.32 2.44 14.29
N VAL A 73 26.24 1.49 13.36
CA VAL A 73 27.35 0.59 13.02
C VAL A 73 28.54 1.37 12.47
N LEU A 74 28.30 2.30 11.54
CA LEU A 74 29.37 3.13 10.96
C LEU A 74 30.08 3.96 12.04
N ARG A 75 29.31 4.59 12.94
CA ARG A 75 29.88 5.33 14.07
C ARG A 75 30.71 4.43 14.98
N ARG A 76 30.25 3.20 15.24
CA ARG A 76 30.99 2.26 16.07
C ARG A 76 32.31 1.84 15.44
N LEU A 77 32.33 1.54 14.15
CA LEU A 77 33.55 1.18 13.43
C LEU A 77 34.56 2.33 13.37
N ALA A 78 34.09 3.56 13.13
CA ALA A 78 34.95 4.75 13.13
C ALA A 78 35.61 5.01 14.50
N SER A 79 34.99 4.59 15.61
CA SER A 79 35.59 4.74 16.96
C SER A 79 36.69 3.72 17.27
N LEU A 80 36.89 2.72 16.42
CA LEU A 80 37.86 1.63 16.60
C LEU A 80 39.07 1.72 15.66
N LEU A 81 39.06 2.66 14.70
CA LEU A 81 40.15 2.97 13.78
C LEU A 81 40.90 4.21 14.28
#